data_AF-A0A1M7JI24-F1
#
_entry.id   AF-A0A1M7JI24-F1
#
_cell.length_a   1.000
_cell.length_b   1.000
_cell.length_c   1.000
_cell.angle_alpha   90.00
_cell.angle_beta   90.00
_cell.angle_gamma   90.00
#
_symmetry.space_group_name_H-M   'P 1'
#
loop_
_entity.id
_entity.type
_entity.pdbx_description
1 polymer ?
#
loop_
_entity_poly.entity_id
_entity_poly.type
_entity_poly.pdbx_seq_one_letter_code
_entity_poly.pdbx_strand_id
1 'polypeptide(L)'
;MGKRECADAESAAKHLNELLSGTDILKEICTIRKGQHIATVNKQIEAHTFKSVSDNNRLQTGQLWLLTGRNGDSIKALNAGQSLDIRSEIEYDVGVMYGIISGKNVKCPYRKLRESYEELTFYEVDTDCYLERVFGSIGECDGIVRIMYEMSREYMAEALIAYKTGAEYWDFNRSGMDKRSYYRILDMPDILKK
;
A
#
# COMPACT_ATOMS: atom_id res chain seq x y z
N MET A 1 -7.82 22.60 8.93
CA MET A 1 -7.66 21.76 7.73
C MET A 1 -8.99 21.08 7.48
N GLY A 2 -9.68 21.44 6.38
CA GLY A 2 -10.97 20.83 6.04
C GLY A 2 -10.79 19.34 5.74
N LYS A 3 -11.76 18.51 6.14
CA LYS A 3 -11.83 17.11 5.70
C LYS A 3 -11.81 17.13 4.18
N ARG A 4 -10.77 16.58 3.54
CA ARG A 4 -10.78 16.34 2.10
C ARG A 4 -11.98 15.44 1.80
N GLU A 5 -12.76 15.79 0.80
CA GLU A 5 -13.94 15.05 0.37
C GLU A 5 -13.50 13.72 -0.26
N CYS A 6 -13.16 12.72 0.54
CA CYS A 6 -13.13 11.33 0.09
C CYS A 6 -14.56 10.91 -0.33
N ALA A 7 -14.69 9.76 -1.00
CA ALA A 7 -16.00 9.17 -1.25
C ALA A 7 -16.83 9.14 0.05
N ASP A 8 -18.13 9.42 -0.05
CA ASP A 8 -19.02 9.32 1.11
C ASP A 8 -18.98 7.91 1.71
N ALA A 9 -19.41 7.76 2.96
CA ALA A 9 -19.22 6.50 3.69
C ALA A 9 -19.89 5.28 3.00
N GLU A 10 -21.01 5.48 2.30
CA GLU A 10 -21.72 4.41 1.60
C GLU A 10 -20.96 4.01 0.33
N SER A 11 -20.56 4.99 -0.47
CA SER A 11 -19.72 4.79 -1.66
C SER A 11 -18.38 4.15 -1.30
N ALA A 12 -17.77 4.57 -0.19
CA ALA A 12 -16.50 4.04 0.29
C ALA A 12 -16.61 2.56 0.71
N ALA A 13 -17.66 2.22 1.46
CA ALA A 13 -17.92 0.83 1.85
C ALA A 13 -18.20 -0.05 0.63
N LYS A 14 -18.96 0.45 -0.35
CA LYS A 14 -19.24 -0.27 -1.60
C LYS A 14 -17.96 -0.59 -2.37
N HIS A 15 -17.09 0.41 -2.59
CA HIS A 15 -15.83 0.21 -3.30
C HIS A 15 -14.88 -0.73 -2.58
N LEU A 16 -14.81 -0.65 -1.24
CA LEU A 16 -14.00 -1.58 -0.47
C LEU A 16 -14.52 -3.02 -0.61
N ASN A 17 -15.84 -3.22 -0.55
CA ASN A 17 -16.44 -4.54 -0.74
C ASN A 17 -16.20 -5.08 -2.16
N GLU A 18 -16.30 -4.23 -3.18
CA GLU A 18 -15.98 -4.60 -4.56
C GLU A 18 -14.52 -5.08 -4.69
N LEU A 19 -13.57 -4.36 -4.08
CA LEU A 19 -12.15 -4.74 -4.05
C LEU A 19 -11.92 -6.07 -3.34
N LEU A 20 -12.52 -6.26 -2.16
CA LEU A 20 -12.38 -7.49 -1.37
C LEU A 20 -13.03 -8.71 -2.05
N SER A 21 -14.09 -8.48 -2.84
CA SER A 21 -14.73 -9.54 -3.63
C SER A 21 -13.98 -9.89 -4.91
N GLY A 22 -13.13 -8.97 -5.42
CA GLY A 22 -12.28 -9.18 -6.58
C GLY A 22 -11.04 -9.97 -6.22
N THR A 23 -11.07 -11.28 -6.50
CA THR A 23 -9.96 -12.21 -6.16
C THR A 23 -8.66 -11.95 -6.92
N ASP A 24 -8.71 -11.10 -7.94
CA ASP A 24 -7.62 -10.75 -8.85
C ASP A 24 -6.84 -9.49 -8.43
N ILE A 25 -7.45 -8.59 -7.64
CA ILE A 25 -6.85 -7.30 -7.30
C ILE A 25 -6.16 -7.34 -5.94
N LEU A 26 -6.79 -7.95 -4.93
CA LEU A 26 -6.25 -7.99 -3.57
C LEU A 26 -5.77 -9.40 -3.24
N LYS A 27 -4.49 -9.50 -2.88
CA LYS A 27 -3.91 -10.73 -2.36
C LYS A 27 -3.57 -10.54 -0.89
N GLU A 28 -4.19 -11.34 -0.02
CA GLU A 28 -3.91 -11.29 1.41
C GLU A 28 -2.45 -11.65 1.70
N ILE A 29 -1.75 -10.77 2.43
CA ILE A 29 -0.38 -10.99 2.90
C ILE A 29 -0.42 -11.62 4.29
N CYS A 30 -1.15 -10.98 5.20
CA CYS A 30 -1.34 -11.50 6.55
C CYS A 30 -2.59 -10.90 7.21
N THR A 31 -3.17 -11.69 8.11
CA THR A 31 -4.26 -11.29 8.98
C THR A 31 -3.84 -11.40 10.45
N ILE A 32 -4.18 -10.36 11.21
CA ILE A 32 -3.89 -10.16 12.62
C ILE A 32 -5.21 -10.12 13.38
N ARG A 33 -5.45 -11.12 14.23
CA ARG A 33 -6.64 -11.21 15.08
C ARG A 33 -6.32 -10.86 16.53
N LYS A 34 -7.31 -10.39 17.28
CA LYS A 34 -7.19 -10.19 18.74
C LYS A 34 -6.67 -11.46 19.42
N GLY A 35 -5.66 -11.31 20.28
CA GLY A 35 -5.01 -12.42 20.98
C GLY A 35 -4.07 -13.28 20.14
N GLN A 36 -3.98 -13.09 18.82
CA GLN A 36 -3.09 -13.86 17.97
C GLN A 36 -1.62 -13.55 18.27
N HIS A 37 -0.81 -14.60 18.41
CA HIS A 37 0.63 -14.47 18.65
C HIS A 37 1.37 -14.05 17.37
N ILE A 38 2.37 -13.16 17.49
CA ILE A 38 3.09 -12.60 16.34
C ILE A 38 3.73 -13.66 15.45
N ALA A 39 4.25 -14.75 16.03
CA ALA A 39 4.85 -15.84 15.26
C ALA A 39 3.88 -16.46 14.22
N THR A 40 2.57 -16.40 14.48
CA THR A 40 1.55 -16.84 13.51
C THR A 40 1.38 -15.86 12.36
N VAL A 41 1.50 -14.56 12.65
CA VAL A 41 1.45 -13.50 11.64
C VAL A 41 2.72 -13.54 10.78
N ASN A 42 3.90 -13.68 11.38
CA ASN A 42 5.16 -13.78 10.65
C ASN A 42 5.19 -14.97 9.70
N LYS A 43 4.63 -16.13 10.08
CA LYS A 43 4.50 -17.28 9.18
C LYS A 43 3.62 -16.99 7.96
N GLN A 44 2.57 -16.18 8.10
CA GLN A 44 1.74 -15.77 6.95
C GLN A 44 2.54 -14.87 6.01
N ILE A 45 3.25 -13.88 6.58
CA ILE A 45 4.14 -13.00 5.81
C ILE A 45 5.21 -13.82 5.07
N GLU A 46 5.85 -14.77 5.74
CA GLU A 46 6.86 -15.66 5.14
C GLU A 46 6.29 -16.55 4.02
N ALA A 47 5.03 -16.98 4.15
CA ALA A 47 4.35 -17.80 3.15
C ALA A 47 3.89 -16.98 1.92
N HIS A 48 3.75 -15.66 2.06
CA HIS A 48 3.37 -14.79 0.95
C HIS A 48 4.52 -14.63 -0.03
N THR A 49 4.25 -14.87 -1.31
CA THR A 49 5.21 -14.63 -2.39
C THR A 49 5.19 -13.16 -2.78
N PHE A 50 6.23 -12.42 -2.37
CA PHE A 50 6.46 -11.04 -2.80
C PHE A 50 7.18 -11.00 -4.15
N LYS A 51 6.89 -9.98 -4.97
CA LYS A 51 7.70 -9.70 -6.16
C LYS A 51 9.13 -9.36 -5.73
N SER A 52 10.11 -9.95 -6.40
CA SER A 52 11.53 -9.74 -6.07
C SER A 52 11.92 -8.28 -6.32
N VAL A 53 12.37 -7.63 -5.26
CA VAL A 53 13.04 -6.34 -5.24
C VAL A 53 14.47 -6.60 -5.72
N SER A 54 14.85 -6.08 -6.89
CA SER A 54 16.22 -6.16 -7.39
C SER A 54 16.89 -4.80 -7.18
N ASP A 55 17.91 -4.77 -6.33
CA ASP A 55 18.61 -3.54 -5.90
C ASP A 55 19.26 -2.77 -7.06
N ASN A 56 19.42 -3.40 -8.23
CA ASN A 56 20.03 -2.82 -9.42
C ASN A 56 19.05 -2.61 -10.59
N ASN A 57 17.73 -2.78 -10.37
CA ASN A 57 16.77 -2.58 -11.44
C ASN A 57 16.41 -1.10 -11.60
N ARG A 58 17.00 -0.45 -12.62
CA ARG A 58 16.66 0.91 -13.04
C ARG A 58 15.21 1.08 -13.49
N LEU A 59 14.40 0.01 -13.58
CA LEU A 59 12.96 0.04 -13.85
C LEU A 59 12.13 -0.41 -12.63
N GLN A 60 12.73 -0.46 -11.45
CA GLN A 60 12.04 -0.95 -10.26
C GLN A 60 10.76 -0.16 -10.00
N THR A 61 9.66 -0.88 -10.03
CA THR A 61 8.32 -0.47 -9.61
C THR A 61 8.16 -0.86 -8.16
N GLY A 62 7.56 0.02 -7.36
CA GLY A 62 7.15 -0.33 -6.02
C GLY A 62 5.90 -1.21 -6.03
N GLN A 63 5.60 -1.76 -4.86
CA GLN A 63 4.40 -2.53 -4.58
C GLN A 63 3.45 -1.68 -3.74
N LEU A 64 2.15 -1.81 -4.01
CA LEU A 64 1.10 -1.12 -3.28
C LEU A 64 0.45 -2.08 -2.28
N TRP A 65 0.14 -1.59 -1.10
CA TRP A 65 -0.57 -2.34 -0.08
C TRP A 65 -1.78 -1.58 0.46
N LEU A 66 -2.75 -2.35 0.96
CA LEU A 66 -3.95 -1.87 1.63
C LEU A 66 -4.07 -2.54 2.99
N LEU A 67 -4.24 -1.75 4.05
CA LEU A 67 -4.60 -2.22 5.38
C LEU A 67 -6.08 -2.01 5.61
N THR A 68 -6.78 -3.07 5.99
CA THR A 68 -8.19 -3.01 6.42
C THR A 68 -8.34 -3.39 7.88
N GLY A 69 -9.41 -2.91 8.50
CA GLY A 69 -9.82 -3.31 9.85
C GLY A 69 -11.28 -3.74 9.87
N ARG A 70 -11.55 -4.83 10.58
CA ARG A 70 -12.88 -5.41 10.75
C ARG A 70 -13.27 -5.48 12.23
N ASN A 71 -14.54 -5.19 12.49
CA ASN A 71 -15.24 -5.37 13.78
C ASN A 71 -16.64 -5.91 13.48
N GLY A 72 -16.92 -7.15 13.85
CA GLY A 72 -18.13 -7.86 13.41
C GLY A 72 -18.28 -7.83 11.88
N ASP A 73 -19.45 -7.41 11.41
CA ASP A 73 -19.76 -7.32 9.97
C ASP A 73 -19.23 -6.05 9.29
N SER A 74 -18.70 -5.10 10.06
CA SER A 74 -18.17 -3.84 9.51
C SER A 74 -16.71 -3.99 9.13
N ILE A 75 -16.37 -3.64 7.90
CA ILE A 75 -14.98 -3.52 7.40
C ILE A 75 -14.67 -2.10 6.93
N LYS A 76 -13.45 -1.64 7.16
CA LYS A 76 -12.98 -0.32 6.75
C LYS A 76 -11.58 -0.37 6.18
N ALA A 77 -11.30 0.47 5.19
CA ALA A 77 -9.95 0.75 4.75
C ALA A 77 -9.30 1.70 5.76
N LEU A 78 -8.16 1.30 6.31
CA LEU A 78 -7.46 2.08 7.32
C LEU A 78 -6.32 2.85 6.68
N ASN A 79 -5.52 2.20 5.85
CA ASN A 79 -4.39 2.85 5.22
C ASN A 79 -4.07 2.20 3.87
N ALA A 80 -3.46 2.97 2.99
CA ALA A 80 -2.86 2.48 1.75
C ALA A 80 -1.47 3.10 1.62
N GLY A 81 -0.54 2.33 1.07
CA GLY A 81 0.84 2.80 0.93
C GLY A 81 1.59 2.09 -0.18
N GLN A 82 2.42 2.83 -0.87
CA GLN A 82 3.42 2.26 -1.77
C GLN A 82 4.73 2.01 -1.03
N SER A 83 5.39 0.90 -1.36
CA SER A 83 6.70 0.55 -0.82
C SER A 83 7.62 0.00 -1.90
N LEU A 84 8.92 0.22 -1.78
CA LEU A 84 9.91 -0.50 -2.60
C LEU A 84 10.15 -1.90 -2.07
N ASP A 85 10.02 -2.08 -0.75
CA ASP A 85 10.13 -3.36 -0.06
C ASP A 85 8.95 -3.47 0.91
N ILE A 86 7.80 -3.82 0.33
CA ILE A 86 6.54 -4.03 1.04
C ILE A 86 6.69 -5.06 2.17
N ARG A 87 7.58 -6.05 2.02
CA ARG A 87 7.79 -7.08 3.03
C ARG A 87 8.39 -6.45 4.28
N SER A 88 9.53 -5.78 4.12
CA SER A 88 10.20 -5.12 5.25
C SER A 88 9.31 -4.05 5.90
N GLU A 89 8.52 -3.32 5.11
CA GLU A 89 7.57 -2.32 5.62
C GLU A 89 6.45 -2.96 6.47
N ILE A 90 5.82 -4.03 5.97
CA ILE A 90 4.77 -4.74 6.71
C ILE A 90 5.34 -5.43 7.96
N GLU A 91 6.51 -6.07 7.87
CA GLU A 91 7.18 -6.67 9.04
C GLU A 91 7.46 -5.61 10.12
N TYR A 92 7.90 -4.41 9.72
CA TYR A 92 8.08 -3.29 10.62
C TYR A 92 6.76 -2.84 11.26
N ASP A 93 5.73 -2.62 10.45
CA ASP A 93 4.42 -2.14 10.91
C ASP A 93 3.75 -3.15 11.85
N VAL A 94 3.84 -4.46 11.55
CA VAL A 94 3.42 -5.55 12.43
C VAL A 94 4.23 -5.54 13.73
N GLY A 95 5.56 -5.39 13.66
CA GLY A 95 6.39 -5.26 14.85
C GLY A 95 5.97 -4.08 15.76
N VAL A 96 5.55 -2.96 15.17
CA VAL A 96 5.00 -1.80 15.88
C VAL A 96 3.63 -2.12 16.48
N MET A 97 2.73 -2.78 15.74
CA MET A 97 1.43 -3.24 16.25
C MET A 97 1.59 -4.15 17.48
N TYR A 98 2.66 -4.94 17.53
CA TYR A 98 2.99 -5.82 18.64
C TYR A 98 3.82 -5.18 19.75
N GLY A 99 4.21 -3.91 19.61
CA GLY A 99 5.03 -3.21 20.59
C GLY A 99 6.46 -3.76 20.70
N ILE A 100 6.90 -4.58 19.74
CA ILE A 100 8.26 -5.10 19.64
C ILE A 100 9.18 -4.01 19.11
N ILE A 101 8.66 -3.22 18.18
CA ILE A 101 9.37 -2.08 17.59
C ILE A 101 8.78 -0.80 18.18
N SER A 102 9.65 0.06 18.72
CA SER A 102 9.31 1.41 19.16
C SER A 102 10.18 2.43 18.42
N GLY A 103 9.68 2.94 17.30
CA GLY A 103 10.39 3.95 16.50
C GLY A 103 9.86 5.36 16.74
N LYS A 104 10.74 6.37 16.69
CA LYS A 104 10.36 7.80 16.66
C LYS A 104 9.62 8.22 15.37
N ASN A 105 9.61 7.37 14.35
CA ASN A 105 9.09 7.66 12.99
C ASN A 105 7.79 6.91 12.64
N VAL A 106 7.11 6.30 13.63
CA VAL A 106 5.82 5.62 13.38
C VAL A 106 4.77 6.67 13.04
N LYS A 107 4.38 6.75 11.76
CA LYS A 107 3.42 7.76 11.27
C LYS A 107 1.96 7.33 11.51
N CYS A 108 1.63 6.07 11.24
CA CYS A 108 0.29 5.52 11.48
C CYS A 108 0.17 4.99 12.92
N PRO A 109 -0.96 5.16 13.63
CA PRO A 109 -1.13 4.70 15.00
C PRO A 109 -1.36 3.18 15.12
N TYR A 110 -0.49 2.37 14.52
CA TYR A 110 -0.63 0.92 14.37
C TYR A 110 -0.92 0.16 15.66
N ARG A 111 -0.27 0.52 16.77
CA ARG A 111 -0.57 -0.07 18.08
C ARG A 111 -2.03 0.13 18.49
N LYS A 112 -2.57 1.34 18.31
CA LYS A 112 -3.97 1.65 18.60
C LYS A 112 -4.92 0.91 17.66
N LEU A 113 -4.56 0.77 16.38
CA LEU A 113 -5.35 0.01 15.42
C LEU A 113 -5.52 -1.45 15.88
N ARG A 114 -4.44 -2.10 16.34
CA ARG A 114 -4.52 -3.46 16.85
C ARG A 114 -5.41 -3.60 18.09
N GLU A 115 -5.43 -2.59 18.95
CA GLU A 115 -6.31 -2.56 20.12
C GLU A 115 -7.79 -2.34 19.73
N SER A 116 -8.03 -1.57 18.66
CA SER A 116 -9.36 -1.09 18.26
C SER A 116 -10.13 -2.03 17.34
N TYR A 117 -9.43 -2.91 16.61
CA TYR A 117 -10.03 -3.81 15.63
C TYR A 117 -9.93 -5.28 16.05
N GLU A 118 -10.98 -6.07 15.82
CA GLU A 118 -11.00 -7.51 16.04
C GLU A 118 -10.06 -8.24 15.09
N GLU A 119 -10.03 -7.77 13.84
CA GLU A 119 -9.21 -8.30 12.76
C GLU A 119 -8.62 -7.15 11.93
N LEU A 120 -7.32 -7.24 11.64
CA LEU A 120 -6.61 -6.36 10.71
C LEU A 120 -6.01 -7.22 9.61
N THR A 121 -6.15 -6.81 8.35
CA THR A 121 -5.60 -7.57 7.22
C THR A 121 -4.82 -6.65 6.30
N PHE A 122 -3.58 -7.04 6.01
CA PHE A 122 -2.75 -6.45 4.99
C PHE A 122 -2.96 -7.19 3.67
N TYR A 123 -3.23 -6.44 2.62
CA TYR A 123 -3.33 -6.93 1.26
C TYR A 123 -2.23 -6.31 0.40
N GLU A 124 -1.65 -7.11 -0.50
CA GLU A 124 -0.94 -6.62 -1.66
C GLU A 124 -1.98 -6.27 -2.73
N VAL A 125 -1.78 -5.13 -3.39
CA VAL A 125 -2.62 -4.69 -4.50
C VAL A 125 -1.92 -5.00 -5.81
N ASP A 126 -2.62 -5.70 -6.71
CA ASP A 126 -2.22 -5.76 -8.11
C ASP A 126 -2.56 -4.42 -8.79
N THR A 127 -1.58 -3.53 -8.82
CA THR A 127 -1.69 -2.19 -9.38
C THR A 127 -2.13 -2.20 -10.85
N ASP A 128 -1.63 -3.15 -11.64
CA ASP A 128 -1.92 -3.21 -13.08
C ASP A 128 -3.37 -3.63 -13.29
N CYS A 129 -3.79 -4.73 -12.64
CA CYS A 129 -5.17 -5.20 -12.68
C CYS A 129 -6.15 -4.14 -12.16
N TYR A 130 -5.81 -3.46 -11.06
CA TYR A 130 -6.66 -2.41 -10.50
C TYR A 130 -6.87 -1.25 -11.48
N LEU A 131 -5.80 -0.74 -12.08
CA LEU A 131 -5.90 0.41 -12.99
C LEU A 131 -6.54 0.06 -14.32
N GLU A 132 -6.28 -1.14 -14.86
CA GLU A 132 -6.98 -1.62 -16.05
C GLU A 132 -8.49 -1.73 -15.80
N ARG A 133 -8.91 -2.18 -14.60
CA ARG A 133 -10.34 -2.21 -14.25
C ARG A 133 -10.98 -0.82 -14.16
N VAL A 134 -10.21 0.20 -13.74
CA VAL A 134 -10.73 1.57 -13.58
C VAL A 134 -10.71 2.36 -14.89
N PHE A 135 -9.67 2.21 -15.70
CA PHE A 135 -9.42 3.04 -16.88
C PHE A 135 -9.45 2.28 -18.22
N GLY A 136 -9.56 0.95 -18.19
CA GLY A 136 -9.37 0.10 -19.36
C GLY A 136 -7.89 -0.12 -19.69
N SER A 137 -7.64 -0.81 -20.80
CA SER A 137 -6.29 -1.13 -21.26
C SER A 137 -5.52 0.14 -21.63
N ILE A 138 -4.27 0.21 -21.16
CA ILE A 138 -3.41 1.39 -21.37
C ILE A 138 -2.60 1.16 -22.64
N GLY A 139 -2.59 2.15 -23.54
CA GLY A 139 -1.85 2.08 -24.80
C GLY A 139 -0.33 1.99 -24.57
N GLU A 140 0.40 1.48 -25.57
CA GLU A 140 1.85 1.34 -25.49
C GLU A 140 2.53 2.70 -25.25
N CYS A 141 3.45 2.73 -24.28
CA CYS A 141 4.28 3.88 -23.95
C CYS A 141 5.76 3.48 -24.12
N ASP A 142 6.58 4.37 -24.70
CA ASP A 142 8.02 4.15 -24.90
C ASP A 142 8.89 5.23 -24.22
N GLY A 143 10.21 4.98 -24.21
CA GLY A 143 11.20 5.94 -23.73
C GLY A 143 10.91 6.58 -22.37
N ILE A 144 10.99 7.91 -22.31
CA ILE A 144 10.74 8.70 -21.09
C ILE A 144 9.27 8.65 -20.65
N VAL A 145 8.34 8.49 -21.59
CA VAL A 145 6.90 8.43 -21.31
C VAL A 145 6.57 7.18 -20.50
N ARG A 146 7.17 6.04 -20.86
CA ARG A 146 7.06 4.82 -20.07
C ARG A 146 7.57 5.00 -18.65
N ILE A 147 8.71 5.67 -18.46
CA ILE A 147 9.27 5.92 -17.13
C ILE A 147 8.32 6.80 -16.29
N MET A 148 7.82 7.90 -16.87
CA MET A 148 6.84 8.78 -16.22
C MET A 148 5.55 8.05 -15.88
N TYR A 149 5.08 7.17 -16.78
CA TYR A 149 3.92 6.33 -16.56
C TYR A 149 4.13 5.37 -15.39
N GLU A 150 5.20 4.56 -15.39
CA GLU A 150 5.49 3.61 -14.31
C GLU A 150 5.58 4.31 -12.94
N MET A 151 6.21 5.49 -12.90
CA MET A 151 6.24 6.32 -11.69
C MET A 151 4.84 6.74 -11.26
N SER A 152 4.07 7.35 -12.18
CA SER A 152 2.75 7.92 -11.87
C SER A 152 1.69 6.86 -11.56
N ARG A 153 1.83 5.66 -12.13
CA ARG A 153 0.88 4.56 -12.02
C ARG A 153 0.62 4.18 -10.56
N GLU A 154 1.68 3.94 -9.80
CA GLU A 154 1.57 3.53 -8.40
C GLU A 154 0.96 4.64 -7.52
N TYR A 155 1.35 5.90 -7.75
CA TYR A 155 0.74 7.05 -7.07
C TYR A 155 -0.75 7.16 -7.39
N MET A 156 -1.11 6.99 -8.66
CA MET A 156 -2.50 7.06 -9.09
C MET A 156 -3.32 5.94 -8.44
N ALA A 157 -2.80 4.71 -8.43
CA ALA A 157 -3.46 3.59 -7.77
C ALA A 157 -3.61 3.80 -6.26
N GLU A 158 -2.54 4.23 -5.57
CA GLU A 158 -2.57 4.52 -4.14
C GLU A 158 -3.62 5.59 -3.81
N ALA A 159 -3.56 6.73 -4.51
CA ALA A 159 -4.47 7.84 -4.30
C ALA A 159 -5.93 7.48 -4.63
N LEU A 160 -6.16 6.74 -5.72
CA LEU A 160 -7.49 6.28 -6.09
C LEU A 160 -8.08 5.30 -5.08
N ILE A 161 -7.28 4.33 -4.61
CA ILE A 161 -7.73 3.40 -3.57
C ILE A 161 -8.06 4.18 -2.31
N ALA A 162 -7.13 4.99 -1.80
CA ALA A 162 -7.36 5.76 -0.58
C ALA A 162 -8.59 6.67 -0.68
N TYR A 163 -8.76 7.37 -1.81
CA TYR A 163 -9.91 8.24 -2.07
C TYR A 163 -11.22 7.45 -2.14
N LYS A 164 -11.27 6.40 -2.98
CA LYS A 164 -12.49 5.62 -3.24
C LYS A 164 -12.92 4.79 -2.05
N THR A 165 -11.99 4.29 -1.23
CA THR A 165 -12.31 3.50 -0.03
C THR A 165 -12.39 4.36 1.23
N GLY A 166 -12.12 5.66 1.15
CA GLY A 166 -12.10 6.57 2.30
C GLY A 166 -11.08 6.19 3.37
N ALA A 167 -9.86 5.80 2.97
CA ALA A 167 -8.83 5.32 3.88
C ALA A 167 -8.47 6.37 4.96
N GLU A 168 -8.65 6.00 6.23
CA GLU A 168 -8.62 6.95 7.37
C GLU A 168 -7.24 7.57 7.63
N TYR A 169 -6.17 6.80 7.40
CA TYR A 169 -4.79 7.17 7.75
C TYR A 169 -3.89 7.44 6.54
N TRP A 170 -4.46 7.61 5.35
CA TRP A 170 -3.67 7.82 4.12
C TRP A 170 -2.76 9.05 4.19
N ASP A 171 -3.24 10.17 4.72
CA ASP A 171 -2.46 11.42 4.84
C ASP A 171 -1.21 11.28 5.75
N PHE A 172 -1.13 10.24 6.59
CA PHE A 172 0.02 10.03 7.47
C PHE A 172 1.26 9.57 6.72
N ASN A 173 1.11 8.88 5.58
CA ASN A 173 2.26 8.37 4.84
C ASN A 173 3.05 9.49 4.13
N ARG A 174 2.42 10.65 3.85
CA ARG A 174 2.99 11.74 3.03
C ARG A 174 3.74 11.20 1.81
N SER A 175 3.15 10.19 1.16
CA SER A 175 3.64 9.49 -0.03
C SER A 175 3.56 10.41 -1.24
N GLY A 176 4.31 11.51 -1.19
CA GLY A 176 4.58 12.40 -2.30
C GLY A 176 5.78 11.93 -3.10
N MET A 177 5.85 12.40 -4.35
CA MET A 177 6.80 12.11 -5.40
C MET A 177 8.25 12.54 -5.09
N ASP A 178 8.85 12.08 -3.99
CA ASP A 178 10.10 12.65 -3.46
C ASP A 178 11.30 11.69 -3.61
N LYS A 179 11.20 10.46 -3.09
CA LYS A 179 12.37 9.57 -3.02
C LYS A 179 12.74 8.93 -4.37
N ARG A 180 11.75 8.57 -5.20
CA ARG A 180 11.97 7.84 -6.46
C ARG A 180 12.45 8.72 -7.60
N SER A 181 11.86 9.91 -7.73
CA SER A 181 12.35 10.95 -8.65
C SER A 181 13.82 11.25 -8.40
N TYR A 182 14.20 11.37 -7.12
CA TYR A 182 15.58 11.60 -6.72
C TYR A 182 16.52 10.45 -7.13
N TYR A 183 16.19 9.19 -6.84
CA TYR A 183 17.03 8.06 -7.27
C TYR A 183 17.17 7.94 -8.79
N ARG A 184 16.09 8.19 -9.56
CA ARG A 184 16.15 8.17 -11.02
C ARG A 184 17.00 9.31 -11.59
N ILE A 185 16.95 10.50 -10.98
CA ILE A 185 17.82 11.64 -11.34
C ILE A 185 19.29 11.30 -11.06
N LEU A 186 19.57 10.67 -9.92
CA LEU A 186 20.93 10.20 -9.59
C LEU A 186 21.41 9.14 -10.57
N ASP A 187 20.55 8.32 -11.16
CA ASP A 187 20.96 7.29 -12.13
C ASP A 187 21.14 7.81 -13.57
N MET A 188 20.90 9.10 -13.83
CA MET A 188 21.11 9.69 -15.16
C MET A 188 22.60 9.90 -15.46
N PRO A 189 23.17 9.25 -16.49
CA PRO A 189 24.60 9.33 -16.81
C PRO A 189 25.12 10.75 -17.05
N ASP A 190 24.25 11.65 -17.50
CA ASP A 190 24.60 13.04 -17.81
C ASP A 190 24.62 13.95 -16.58
N ILE A 191 24.03 13.52 -15.45
CA ILE A 191 24.00 14.25 -14.18
C ILE A 191 25.12 13.80 -13.25
N LEU A 192 25.50 12.51 -13.29
CA LEU A 192 26.62 11.95 -12.52
C LEU A 192 28.02 12.25 -13.09
N LYS A 193 28.11 12.83 -14.29
CA LYS A 193 29.36 13.38 -14.82
C LYS A 193 29.63 14.76 -14.19
N LYS A 194 29.99 14.77 -12.91
CA LYS A 194 30.73 15.85 -12.25
C LYS A 194 31.81 15.26 -11.36
#